data_AF-A0A142XK64-F1
#
_entry.id   AF-A0A142XK64-F1
#
_cell.length_a   1.000
_cell.length_b   1.000
_cell.length_c   1.000
_cell.angle_alpha   90.00
_cell.angle_beta   90.00
_cell.angle_gamma   90.00
#
_symmetry.space_group_name_H-M   'P 1'
#
loop_
_entity.id
_entity.type
_entity.pdbx_description
1 polymer ?
#
loop_
_entity_poly.entity_id
_entity_poly.type
_entity_poly.pdbx_seq_one_letter_code
_entity_poly.pdbx_strand_id
1 'polypeptide(L)'
;MSTATHETMTCDTDALNSLLRGELSAVETYTQAMGKFDDPEVVAELQKIRDEHSRAVRELRDHVITFGGAPAESSEVWGTFTATVTATAKALGPATVLAALRQGEEHGIGAYEDALHNEDIHPDCHRMIRGDLLPACRRHVEGLNHLLGCSHHD
;
A
#
# COMPACT_ATOMS: atom_id res chain seq x y z
N MET A 1 -18.12 43.94 7.01
CA MET A 1 -18.53 42.61 6.53
C MET A 1 -17.30 41.98 5.90
N SER A 2 -16.53 41.22 6.68
CA SER A 2 -15.37 40.50 6.16
C SER A 2 -15.87 39.21 5.54
N THR A 3 -15.87 39.14 4.22
CA THR A 3 -15.98 37.88 3.49
C THR A 3 -14.74 37.08 3.80
N ALA A 4 -14.84 36.18 4.77
CA ALA A 4 -13.90 35.08 4.89
C ALA A 4 -13.98 34.32 3.57
N THR A 5 -12.90 34.39 2.79
CA THR A 5 -12.67 33.52 1.66
C THR A 5 -12.84 32.09 2.19
N HIS A 6 -13.91 31.39 1.77
CA HIS A 6 -13.89 29.94 1.82
C HIS A 6 -12.74 29.54 0.90
N GLU A 7 -11.54 29.37 1.44
CA GLU A 7 -10.52 28.57 0.78
C GLU A 7 -11.17 27.22 0.55
N THR A 8 -11.40 26.92 -0.73
CA THR A 8 -12.11 25.73 -1.15
C THR A 8 -11.37 24.52 -0.54
N MET A 9 -12.08 23.75 0.29
CA MET A 9 -11.60 22.46 0.83
C MET A 9 -11.55 21.43 -0.31
N THR A 10 -10.75 21.69 -1.34
CA THR A 10 -10.54 20.80 -2.47
C THR A 10 -9.36 19.91 -2.17
N CYS A 11 -9.50 18.65 -2.54
CA CYS A 11 -8.42 17.69 -2.58
C CYS A 11 -8.51 16.97 -3.92
N ASP A 12 -7.38 16.68 -4.54
CA ASP A 12 -7.30 15.74 -5.64
C ASP A 12 -7.67 14.34 -5.14
N THR A 13 -8.96 14.02 -5.22
CA THR A 13 -9.50 12.72 -4.81
C THR A 13 -9.10 11.61 -5.78
N ASP A 14 -8.70 11.93 -7.00
CA ASP A 14 -8.23 10.94 -7.97
C ASP A 14 -6.82 10.46 -7.60
N ALA A 15 -5.95 11.36 -7.16
CA ALA A 15 -4.67 10.98 -6.58
C ALA A 15 -4.84 10.12 -5.31
N LEU A 16 -5.75 10.48 -4.41
CA LEU A 16 -6.06 9.64 -3.23
C LEU A 16 -6.63 8.26 -3.62
N ASN A 17 -7.49 8.21 -4.64
CA ASN A 17 -8.00 6.94 -5.16
C ASN A 17 -6.92 6.09 -5.81
N SER A 18 -5.91 6.70 -6.43
CA SER A 18 -4.73 5.99 -6.95
C SER A 18 -3.98 5.28 -5.81
N LEU A 19 -3.71 6.00 -4.71
CA LEU A 19 -3.11 5.41 -3.51
C LEU A 19 -3.99 4.31 -2.92
N LEU A 20 -5.31 4.54 -2.80
CA LEU A 20 -6.26 3.57 -2.27
C LEU A 20 -6.27 2.25 -3.07
N ARG A 21 -6.20 2.33 -4.41
CA ARG A 21 -6.09 1.14 -5.27
C ARG A 21 -4.78 0.39 -5.04
N GLY A 22 -3.67 1.11 -4.82
CA GLY A 22 -2.38 0.54 -4.44
C GLY A 22 -2.47 -0.24 -3.12
N GLU A 23 -3.07 0.36 -2.09
CA GLU A 23 -3.24 -0.27 -0.78
C GLU A 23 -4.16 -1.49 -0.82
N LEU A 24 -5.26 -1.44 -1.59
CA LEU A 24 -6.11 -2.61 -1.84
C LEU A 24 -5.33 -3.74 -2.51
N SER A 25 -4.51 -3.42 -3.52
CA SER A 25 -3.65 -4.38 -4.20
C SER A 25 -2.64 -5.03 -3.24
N ALA A 26 -2.07 -4.24 -2.32
CA ALA A 26 -1.14 -4.74 -1.32
C ALA A 26 -1.83 -5.73 -0.36
N VAL A 27 -2.99 -5.38 0.21
CA VAL A 27 -3.77 -6.28 1.08
C VAL A 27 -4.04 -7.63 0.41
N GLU A 28 -4.46 -7.57 -0.84
CA GLU A 28 -4.73 -8.74 -1.68
C GLU A 28 -3.44 -9.57 -1.91
N THR A 29 -2.34 -8.92 -2.29
CA THR A 29 -1.05 -9.55 -2.59
C THR A 29 -0.45 -10.25 -1.38
N TYR A 30 -0.41 -9.59 -0.21
CA TYR A 30 0.06 -10.23 1.02
C TYR A 30 -0.84 -11.39 1.45
N THR A 31 -2.15 -11.27 1.24
CA THR A 31 -3.09 -12.37 1.52
C THR A 31 -2.74 -13.63 0.72
N GLN A 32 -2.39 -13.49 -0.56
CA GLN A 32 -1.93 -14.61 -1.37
C GLN A 32 -0.53 -15.09 -0.96
N ALA A 33 0.38 -14.17 -0.66
CA ALA A 33 1.78 -14.48 -0.38
C ALA A 33 1.92 -15.34 0.89
N MET A 34 1.17 -15.07 1.95
CA MET A 34 1.22 -15.89 3.17
C MET A 34 0.96 -17.38 2.92
N GLY A 35 0.09 -17.72 1.94
CA GLY A 35 -0.17 -19.11 1.57
C GLY A 35 1.00 -19.83 0.88
N LYS A 36 2.16 -19.18 0.75
CA LYS A 36 3.40 -19.72 0.15
C LYS A 36 4.47 -20.06 1.18
N PHE A 37 4.25 -19.76 2.45
CA PHE A 37 5.23 -19.96 3.52
C PHE A 37 4.65 -20.89 4.58
N ASP A 38 5.47 -21.86 5.00
CA ASP A 38 5.15 -22.75 6.13
C ASP A 38 5.74 -22.21 7.44
N ASP A 39 6.70 -21.27 7.36
CA ASP A 39 7.35 -20.67 8.53
C ASP A 39 6.38 -19.68 9.23
N PRO A 40 5.98 -19.96 10.49
CA PRO A 40 5.04 -19.13 11.21
C PRO A 40 5.58 -17.72 11.52
N GLU A 41 6.91 -17.54 11.64
CA GLU A 41 7.50 -16.22 11.88
C GLU A 41 7.40 -15.34 10.63
N VAL A 42 7.67 -15.92 9.45
CA VAL A 42 7.49 -15.24 8.17
C VAL A 42 6.02 -14.87 7.96
N VAL A 43 5.10 -15.82 8.18
CA VAL A 43 3.66 -15.58 8.02
C VAL A 43 3.17 -14.49 8.97
N ALA A 44 3.65 -14.46 10.22
CA ALA A 44 3.25 -13.44 11.19
C ALA A 44 3.69 -12.02 10.76
N GLU A 45 4.90 -11.86 10.23
CA GLU A 45 5.36 -10.55 9.75
C GLU A 45 4.59 -10.11 8.49
N LEU A 46 4.34 -11.02 7.54
CA LEU A 46 3.52 -10.72 6.35
C LEU A 46 2.07 -10.34 6.71
N GLN A 47 1.50 -11.03 7.71
CA GLN A 47 0.18 -10.70 8.26
C GLN A 47 0.15 -9.30 8.86
N LYS A 48 1.16 -8.94 9.65
CA LYS A 48 1.27 -7.60 10.24
C LYS A 48 1.35 -6.51 9.17
N ILE A 49 2.15 -6.71 8.12
CA ILE A 49 2.24 -5.76 7.00
C ILE A 49 0.89 -5.59 6.29
N ARG A 50 0.21 -6.70 5.95
CA ARG A 50 -1.14 -6.67 5.36
C ARG A 50 -2.14 -5.90 6.22
N ASP A 51 -2.09 -6.08 7.54
CA ASP A 51 -3.01 -5.43 8.47
C ASP A 51 -2.76 -3.91 8.52
N GLU A 52 -1.49 -3.48 8.36
CA GLU A 52 -1.13 -2.08 8.21
C GLU A 52 -1.62 -1.48 6.88
N HIS A 53 -1.51 -2.19 5.75
CA HIS A 53 -2.16 -1.77 4.49
C HIS A 53 -3.69 -1.69 4.63
N SER A 54 -4.31 -2.64 5.32
CA SER A 54 -5.76 -2.64 5.58
C SER A 54 -6.19 -1.44 6.45
N ARG A 55 -5.29 -0.89 7.27
CA ARG A 55 -5.51 0.37 7.97
C ARG A 55 -5.38 1.57 7.01
N ALA A 56 -4.35 1.59 6.17
CA ALA A 56 -4.16 2.62 5.16
C ALA A 56 -5.36 2.73 4.19
N VAL A 57 -5.92 1.58 3.75
CA VAL A 57 -7.17 1.52 2.97
C VAL A 57 -8.31 2.29 3.64
N ARG A 58 -8.50 2.07 4.96
CA ARG A 58 -9.56 2.75 5.71
C ARG A 58 -9.31 4.25 5.80
N GLU A 59 -8.09 4.65 6.13
CA GLU A 59 -7.71 6.06 6.25
C GLU A 59 -7.88 6.80 4.90
N LEU A 60 -7.36 6.25 3.81
CA LEU A 60 -7.50 6.82 2.47
C LEU A 60 -8.95 6.90 2.02
N ARG A 61 -9.75 5.85 2.27
CA ARG A 61 -11.18 5.83 1.95
C ARG A 61 -11.95 6.92 2.68
N ASP A 62 -11.69 7.11 3.98
CA ASP A 62 -12.31 8.15 4.78
C ASP A 62 -11.96 9.56 4.26
N HIS A 63 -10.70 9.77 3.84
CA HIS A 63 -10.27 11.02 3.24
C HIS A 63 -10.91 11.27 1.86
N VAL A 64 -10.99 10.26 0.98
CA VAL A 64 -11.69 10.40 -0.31
C VAL A 64 -13.15 10.82 -0.11
N ILE A 65 -13.86 10.18 0.82
CA ILE A 65 -15.26 10.52 1.14
C ILE A 65 -15.35 11.94 1.72
N THR A 66 -14.44 12.30 2.63
CA THR A 66 -14.41 13.62 3.28
C THR A 66 -14.30 14.77 2.27
N PHE A 67 -13.52 14.58 1.21
CA PHE A 67 -13.35 15.57 0.14
C PHE A 67 -14.34 15.40 -1.03
N GLY A 68 -15.40 14.60 -0.84
CA GLY A 68 -16.50 14.47 -1.80
C GLY A 68 -16.23 13.54 -2.98
N GLY A 69 -15.14 12.78 -2.94
CA GLY A 69 -14.83 11.75 -3.92
C GLY A 69 -15.58 10.43 -3.66
N ALA A 70 -15.66 9.60 -4.69
CA ALA A 70 -16.12 8.22 -4.56
C ALA A 70 -14.91 7.30 -4.35
N PRO A 71 -14.80 6.56 -3.23
CA PRO A 71 -13.65 5.71 -2.97
C PRO A 71 -13.61 4.50 -3.90
N ALA A 72 -12.42 4.11 -4.30
CA ALA A 72 -12.20 2.86 -5.00
C ALA A 72 -12.61 1.65 -4.12
N GLU A 73 -13.30 0.69 -4.75
CA GLU A 73 -13.77 -0.55 -4.11
C GLU A 73 -12.90 -1.77 -4.45
N SER A 74 -11.99 -1.63 -5.40
CA SER A 74 -11.08 -2.70 -5.81
C SER A 74 -9.77 -2.11 -6.32
N SER A 75 -8.71 -2.90 -6.37
CA SER A 75 -7.42 -2.50 -6.93
C SER A 75 -7.43 -2.33 -8.47
N GLU A 76 -8.55 -2.60 -9.15
CA GLU A 76 -8.76 -2.64 -10.62
C GLU A 76 -7.88 -3.66 -11.38
N VAL A 77 -6.69 -3.96 -10.89
CA VAL A 77 -5.64 -4.77 -11.52
C VAL A 77 -5.68 -6.23 -11.04
N TRP A 78 -6.38 -6.54 -9.94
CA TRP A 78 -6.41 -7.88 -9.36
C TRP A 78 -6.91 -8.97 -10.32
N GLY A 79 -7.90 -8.69 -11.16
CA GLY A 79 -8.40 -9.66 -12.15
C GLY A 79 -7.30 -10.18 -13.09
N THR A 80 -6.37 -9.30 -13.47
CA THR A 80 -5.26 -9.61 -14.39
C THR A 80 -4.05 -10.20 -13.64
N PHE A 81 -3.81 -9.77 -12.40
CA PHE A 81 -2.75 -10.32 -11.53
C PHE A 81 -3.03 -11.76 -11.10
N THR A 82 -4.29 -12.09 -10.76
CA THR A 82 -4.71 -13.44 -10.36
C THR A 82 -4.44 -14.47 -11.48
N ALA A 83 -4.68 -14.11 -12.73
CA ALA A 83 -4.42 -14.98 -13.89
C ALA A 83 -2.92 -15.22 -14.12
N THR A 84 -2.09 -14.20 -13.94
CA THR A 84 -0.64 -14.25 -14.22
C THR A 84 0.16 -14.92 -13.10
N VAL A 85 -0.18 -14.66 -11.83
CA VAL A 85 0.50 -15.26 -10.66
C VAL A 85 0.17 -16.75 -10.52
N THR A 86 -1.06 -17.17 -10.80
CA THR A 86 -1.44 -18.59 -10.75
C THR A 86 -0.61 -19.44 -11.74
N ALA A 87 -0.18 -18.86 -12.86
CA ALA A 87 0.65 -19.54 -13.87
C ALA A 87 2.15 -19.61 -13.49
N THR A 88 2.67 -18.69 -12.68
CA THR A 88 4.10 -18.59 -12.31
C THR A 88 4.42 -19.13 -10.92
N ALA A 89 3.43 -19.17 -10.01
CA ALA A 89 3.62 -19.51 -8.59
C ALA A 89 3.92 -20.99 -8.28
N LYS A 90 3.92 -21.90 -9.27
CA LYS A 90 4.37 -23.28 -9.06
C LYS A 90 5.89 -23.46 -9.15
N ALA A 91 6.64 -22.42 -9.51
CA ALA A 91 8.08 -22.52 -9.81
C ALA A 91 8.99 -21.51 -9.08
N LEU A 92 8.44 -20.52 -8.35
CA LEU A 92 9.22 -19.47 -7.71
C LEU A 92 9.32 -19.73 -6.20
N GLY A 93 10.54 -19.76 -5.67
CA GLY A 93 10.81 -20.07 -4.25
C GLY A 93 10.45 -18.92 -3.29
N PRO A 94 10.46 -19.18 -1.97
CA PRO A 94 10.11 -18.20 -0.93
C PRO A 94 10.85 -16.85 -1.04
N ALA A 95 12.15 -16.87 -1.35
CA ALA A 95 12.95 -15.67 -1.53
C ALA A 95 12.48 -14.78 -2.70
N THR A 96 11.99 -15.39 -3.79
CA THR A 96 11.44 -14.62 -4.93
C THR A 96 10.14 -13.93 -4.55
N VAL A 97 9.30 -14.57 -3.74
CA VAL A 97 8.05 -13.96 -3.23
C VAL A 97 8.37 -12.77 -2.35
N LEU A 98 9.29 -12.91 -1.38
CA LEU A 98 9.71 -11.79 -0.52
C LEU A 98 10.34 -10.64 -1.31
N ALA A 99 11.16 -10.94 -2.32
CA ALA A 99 11.76 -9.92 -3.18
C ALA A 99 10.70 -9.15 -4.00
N ALA A 100 9.68 -9.84 -4.49
CA ALA A 100 8.57 -9.22 -5.20
C ALA A 100 7.72 -8.32 -4.29
N LEU A 101 7.43 -8.77 -3.06
CA LEU A 101 6.75 -7.94 -2.05
C LEU A 101 7.57 -6.68 -1.75
N ARG A 102 8.88 -6.82 -1.56
CA ARG A 102 9.79 -5.70 -1.27
C ARG A 102 9.78 -4.67 -2.40
N GLN A 103 9.81 -5.12 -3.65
CA GLN A 103 9.68 -4.25 -4.81
C GLN A 103 8.31 -3.54 -4.85
N GLY A 104 7.24 -4.23 -4.44
CA GLY A 104 5.92 -3.64 -4.27
C GLY A 104 5.92 -2.49 -3.26
N GLU A 105 6.56 -2.67 -2.10
CA GLU A 105 6.71 -1.60 -1.11
C GLU A 105 7.56 -0.42 -1.61
N GLU A 106 8.66 -0.69 -2.32
CA GLU A 106 9.46 0.37 -2.95
C GLU A 106 8.63 1.19 -3.95
N HIS A 107 7.74 0.54 -4.70
CA HIS A 107 6.80 1.22 -5.58
C HIS A 107 5.75 2.03 -4.80
N GLY A 108 5.22 1.48 -3.70
CA GLY A 108 4.29 2.19 -2.80
C GLY A 108 4.91 3.44 -2.18
N ILE A 109 6.17 3.37 -1.75
CA ILE A 109 6.95 4.53 -1.29
C ILE A 109 6.99 5.62 -2.37
N GLY A 110 7.32 5.25 -3.61
CA GLY A 110 7.34 6.18 -4.74
C GLY A 110 5.98 6.85 -4.96
N ALA A 111 4.88 6.08 -4.93
CA ALA A 111 3.53 6.62 -5.07
C ALA A 111 3.17 7.61 -3.95
N TYR A 112 3.55 7.32 -2.70
CA TYR A 112 3.34 8.25 -1.59
C TYR A 112 4.21 9.50 -1.71
N GLU A 113 5.45 9.38 -2.17
CA GLU A 113 6.34 10.52 -2.40
C GLU A 113 5.81 11.40 -3.54
N ASP A 114 5.35 10.83 -4.64
CA ASP A 114 4.70 11.55 -5.74
C ASP A 114 3.45 12.29 -5.26
N ALA A 115 2.62 11.65 -4.43
CA ALA A 115 1.47 12.29 -3.82
C ALA A 115 1.86 13.48 -2.93
N LEU A 116 2.96 13.40 -2.16
CA LEU A 116 3.45 14.52 -1.35
C LEU A 116 3.98 15.70 -2.17
N HIS A 117 4.26 15.51 -3.46
CA HIS A 117 4.62 16.58 -4.40
C HIS A 117 3.39 17.16 -5.14
N ASN A 118 2.20 16.57 -4.99
CA ASN A 118 0.98 17.06 -5.62
C ASN A 118 0.35 18.19 -4.78
N GLU A 119 0.47 19.43 -5.26
CA GLU A 119 -0.06 20.61 -4.58
C GLU A 119 -1.60 20.65 -4.51
N ASP A 120 -2.29 19.85 -5.34
CA ASP A 120 -3.76 19.74 -5.33
C ASP A 120 -4.27 18.77 -4.25
N ILE A 121 -3.39 18.03 -3.56
CA ILE A 121 -3.76 17.22 -2.39
C ILE A 121 -3.83 18.11 -1.14
N HIS A 122 -4.96 18.00 -0.42
CA HIS A 122 -5.22 18.81 0.76
C HIS A 122 -4.14 18.60 1.85
N PRO A 123 -3.72 19.66 2.58
CA PRO A 123 -2.64 19.57 3.58
C PRO A 123 -2.85 18.52 4.68
N ASP A 124 -4.08 18.22 5.06
CA ASP A 124 -4.38 17.15 6.04
C ASP A 124 -4.10 15.76 5.47
N CYS A 125 -4.38 15.53 4.18
CA CYS A 125 -4.00 14.29 3.50
C CYS A 125 -2.47 14.18 3.40
N HIS A 126 -1.76 15.27 3.08
CA HIS A 126 -0.29 15.29 3.13
C HIS A 126 0.26 14.94 4.52
N ARG A 127 -0.41 15.40 5.58
CA ARG A 127 -0.01 15.10 6.96
C ARG A 127 -0.17 13.61 7.28
N MET A 128 -1.30 13.02 6.90
CA MET A 128 -1.54 11.58 7.03
C MET A 128 -0.50 10.76 6.23
N ILE A 129 -0.27 11.11 4.96
CA ILE A 129 0.70 10.40 4.12
C ILE A 129 2.10 10.48 4.73
N ARG A 130 2.56 11.68 5.12
CA ARG A 130 3.90 11.90 5.68
C ARG A 130 4.08 11.30 7.07
N GLY A 131 3.05 11.39 7.91
CA GLY A 131 3.10 10.99 9.32
C GLY A 131 2.93 9.50 9.55
N ASP A 132 2.10 8.86 8.72
CA ASP A 132 1.62 7.50 9.00
C ASP A 132 1.91 6.52 7.86
N LEU A 133 1.46 6.82 6.64
CA LEU A 133 1.47 5.84 5.55
C LEU A 133 2.87 5.59 5.00
N LEU A 134 3.59 6.65 4.64
CA LEU A 134 4.94 6.55 4.08
C LEU A 134 5.95 5.94 5.08
N PRO A 135 5.97 6.32 6.37
CA PRO A 135 6.82 5.65 7.36
C PRO A 135 6.49 4.17 7.55
N ALA A 136 5.22 3.77 7.47
CA ALA A 136 4.83 2.36 7.56
C ALA A 136 5.42 1.54 6.39
N CYS A 137 5.25 2.01 5.16
CA CYS A 137 5.77 1.35 3.96
C CYS A 137 7.31 1.19 4.00
N ARG A 138 8.04 2.19 4.53
CA ARG A 138 9.49 2.08 4.77
C ARG A 138 9.83 0.98 5.79
N ARG A 139 9.07 0.86 6.89
CA ARG A 139 9.24 -0.24 7.86
C ARG A 139 8.94 -1.61 7.24
N HIS A 140 7.99 -1.68 6.31
CA HIS A 140 7.69 -2.92 5.58
C HIS A 140 8.89 -3.39 4.76
N VAL A 141 9.53 -2.49 4.01
CA VAL A 141 10.78 -2.78 3.28
C VAL A 141 11.86 -3.32 4.23
N GLU A 142 12.04 -2.69 5.38
CA GLU A 142 13.01 -3.14 6.39
C GLU A 142 12.68 -4.55 6.92
N GLY A 143 11.41 -4.82 7.24
CA GLY A 143 10.94 -6.14 7.68
C GLY A 143 11.21 -7.22 6.63
N LEU A 144 10.86 -6.94 5.37
CA LEU A 144 11.12 -7.86 4.25
C LEU A 144 12.61 -8.10 4.01
N ASN A 145 13.45 -7.07 4.15
CA ASN A 145 14.91 -7.21 4.06
C ASN A 145 15.46 -8.14 5.14
N HIS A 146 14.94 -8.08 6.36
CA HIS A 146 15.34 -9.02 7.42
C HIS A 146 14.99 -10.46 7.06
N LEU A 147 13.77 -10.71 6.57
CA LEU A 147 13.34 -12.04 6.13
C LEU A 147 14.22 -12.58 4.97
N LEU A 148 14.54 -11.72 4.00
CA LEU A 148 15.45 -12.07 2.89
C LEU A 148 16.88 -12.37 3.36
N GLY A 149 17.40 -11.61 4.32
CA GLY A 149 18.73 -11.80 4.89
C GLY A 149 18.86 -13.10 5.69
N CYS A 150 17.82 -13.49 6.41
CA CYS A 150 17.77 -14.77 7.14
C CYS A 150 17.69 -15.99 6.19
N SER A 151 17.14 -15.82 4.99
CA SER A 151 16.95 -16.90 4.00
C SER A 151 18.23 -17.37 3.30
N HIS A 152 19.38 -16.74 3.54
CA HIS A 152 20.67 -17.03 2.88
C HIS A 152 21.64 -17.89 3.71
N HIS A 153 21.18 -18.50 4.81
CA HIS A 153 22.04 -19.22 5.77
C HIS A 153 21.87 -20.75 5.82
N ASP A 154 21.37 -21.38 4.76
CA ASP A 154 21.30 -22.85 4.64
C ASP A 154 22.20 -23.40 3.52
#